data_AF-A0A932CEK6-F1
#
_entry.id   AF-A0A932CEK6-F1
#
_cell.length_a   1.000
_cell.length_b   1.000
_cell.length_c   1.000
_cell.angle_alpha   90.00
_cell.angle_beta   90.00
_cell.angle_gamma   90.00
#
_symmetry.space_group_name_H-M   'P 1'
#
loop_
_entity.id
_entity.type
_entity.pdbx_description
1 polymer ?
#
loop_
_entity_poly.entity_id
_entity_poly.type
_entity_poly.pdbx_seq_one_letter_code
_entity_poly.pdbx_strand_id
1 'polypeptide(L)'
;MKRLIVMLALTGVLLFTGASMVLAAPGGVTDPDILKLLAEVRQATKKYHNVAAALADGYTDEPFGPPPIPCEPEMGIHYVNLDLAALPPNELAPPILLYEPTKAGLKLAGVEYFAPAIGTLETGPYTGPRSRHALPL
;
A
#
# COMPACT_ATOMS: atom_id res chain seq x y z
N MET A 1 -25.22 29.10 42.78
CA MET A 1 -25.10 27.63 42.94
C MET A 1 -25.51 26.86 41.68
N LYS A 2 -26.74 27.00 41.15
CA LYS A 2 -27.19 26.31 39.92
C LYS A 2 -26.41 26.65 38.65
N ARG A 3 -25.89 27.89 38.50
CA ARG A 3 -25.06 28.29 37.35
C ARG A 3 -23.61 27.79 37.41
N LEU A 4 -23.08 27.47 38.60
CA LEU A 4 -21.74 26.87 38.75
C LEU A 4 -21.75 25.37 38.41
N ILE A 5 -22.84 24.67 38.69
CA ILE A 5 -22.98 23.24 38.36
C ILE A 5 -23.10 23.02 36.85
N VAL A 6 -23.73 23.95 36.12
CA VAL A 6 -23.86 23.88 34.65
C VAL A 6 -22.52 24.14 33.93
N MET A 7 -21.65 25.01 34.47
CA MET A 7 -20.33 25.24 33.87
C MET A 7 -19.34 24.09 34.12
N LEU A 8 -19.47 23.37 35.25
CA LEU A 8 -18.65 22.17 35.51
C LEU A 8 -19.07 20.98 34.63
N ALA A 9 -20.35 20.91 34.24
CA ALA A 9 -20.83 19.91 33.29
C ALA A 9 -20.40 20.20 31.83
N LEU A 10 -20.13 21.47 31.48
CA LEU A 10 -19.76 21.86 30.12
C LEU A 10 -18.24 21.81 29.85
N THR A 11 -17.41 21.73 30.89
CA THR A 11 -15.94 21.55 30.78
C THR A 11 -15.51 20.09 30.80
N GLY A 12 -16.38 19.15 31.23
CA GLY A 12 -16.07 17.72 31.28
C GLY A 12 -16.23 16.96 29.95
N VAL A 13 -16.85 17.55 28.93
CA VAL A 13 -17.16 16.86 27.66
C VAL A 13 -16.14 17.15 26.55
N LEU A 14 -15.21 18.09 26.75
CA LEU A 14 -14.33 18.57 25.66
C LEU A 14 -12.95 17.89 25.56
N LEU A 15 -12.66 16.83 26.34
CA LEU A 15 -11.31 16.24 26.41
C LEU A 15 -11.21 14.75 26.06
N PHE A 16 -12.23 14.16 25.43
CA PHE A 16 -12.19 12.75 25.01
C PHE A 16 -12.59 12.54 23.54
N THR A 17 -12.07 13.37 22.63
CA THR A 17 -11.86 12.90 21.25
C THR A 17 -10.53 12.16 21.20
N GLY A 18 -10.47 10.99 21.83
CA GLY A 18 -9.40 10.04 21.58
C GLY A 18 -9.55 9.59 20.14
N ALA A 19 -8.79 10.19 19.22
CA ALA A 19 -8.55 9.55 17.94
C ALA A 19 -7.98 8.17 18.28
N SER A 20 -8.73 7.11 17.98
CA SER A 20 -8.26 5.74 18.12
C SER A 20 -7.01 5.63 17.26
N MET A 21 -5.84 5.81 17.87
CA MET A 21 -4.59 5.43 17.25
C MET A 21 -4.61 3.91 17.23
N VAL A 22 -5.02 3.35 16.09
CA VAL A 22 -4.71 1.95 15.80
C VAL A 22 -3.19 1.90 15.65
N LEU A 23 -2.49 1.64 16.77
CA LEU A 23 -1.12 1.18 16.68
C LEU A 23 -1.21 -0.25 16.16
N ALA A 24 -0.92 -0.43 14.87
CA ALA A 24 -0.51 -1.74 14.40
C ALA A 24 0.70 -2.13 15.25
N ALA A 25 0.56 -3.16 16.09
CA ALA A 25 1.72 -3.75 16.73
C ALA A 25 2.70 -4.11 15.60
N PRO A 26 4.00 -3.78 15.71
CA PRO A 26 4.96 -4.36 14.78
C PRO A 26 4.76 -5.87 14.88
N GLY A 27 4.26 -6.50 13.80
CA GLY A 27 4.25 -7.96 13.72
C GLY A 27 5.64 -8.42 14.14
N GLY A 28 5.73 -9.34 15.11
CA GLY A 28 6.89 -9.59 15.97
C GLY A 28 8.17 -10.07 15.25
N VAL A 29 8.66 -9.30 14.29
CA VAL A 29 9.92 -9.45 13.60
C VAL A 29 10.99 -8.93 14.55
N THR A 30 11.77 -9.86 15.09
CA THR A 30 12.86 -9.57 16.03
C THR A 30 14.23 -9.74 15.40
N ASP A 31 14.29 -10.26 14.17
CA ASP A 31 15.53 -10.42 13.42
C ASP A 31 16.11 -9.02 13.06
N PRO A 32 17.33 -8.70 13.53
CA PRO A 32 17.94 -7.39 13.31
C PRO A 32 18.20 -7.09 11.83
N ASP A 33 18.51 -8.10 11.00
CA ASP A 33 18.79 -7.91 9.59
C ASP A 33 17.51 -7.58 8.82
N ILE A 34 16.40 -8.24 9.17
CA ILE A 34 15.08 -7.91 8.61
C ILE A 34 14.62 -6.52 9.05
N LEU A 35 14.83 -6.16 10.31
CA LEU A 35 14.48 -4.82 10.81
C LEU A 35 15.28 -3.72 10.09
N LYS A 36 16.56 -3.97 9.83
CA LYS A 36 17.41 -3.08 9.05
C LYS A 36 16.90 -2.95 7.60
N LEU A 37 16.63 -4.06 6.93
CA LEU A 37 16.09 -4.06 5.58
C LEU A 37 14.77 -3.27 5.49
N LEU A 38 13.84 -3.48 6.44
CA LEU A 38 12.60 -2.73 6.49
C LEU A 38 12.82 -1.22 6.68
N ALA A 39 13.87 -0.81 7.40
CA ALA A 39 14.23 0.61 7.53
C ALA A 39 14.78 1.16 6.20
N GLU A 40 15.61 0.38 5.50
CA GLU A 40 16.15 0.74 4.18
C GLU A 40 15.05 0.89 3.13
N VAL A 41 14.09 -0.04 3.07
CA VAL A 41 12.93 0.05 2.16
C VAL A 41 12.09 1.30 2.43
N ARG A 42 11.81 1.61 3.70
CA ARG A 42 11.08 2.85 4.08
C ARG A 42 11.85 4.09 3.66
N GLN A 43 13.18 4.09 3.81
CA GLN A 43 14.01 5.21 3.41
C GLN A 43 14.05 5.38 1.88
N ALA A 44 14.19 4.29 1.13
CA ALA A 44 14.23 4.29 -0.33
C ALA A 44 12.92 4.81 -0.94
N THR A 45 11.79 4.48 -0.33
CA THR A 45 10.45 4.83 -0.83
C THR A 45 9.86 6.11 -0.24
N LYS A 46 10.56 6.76 0.71
CA LYS A 46 10.09 7.98 1.39
C LYS A 46 9.64 9.08 0.43
N LYS A 47 10.34 9.26 -0.70
CA LYS A 47 9.97 10.29 -1.69
C LYS A 47 8.58 10.07 -2.29
N TYR A 48 8.10 8.84 -2.33
CA TYR A 48 6.80 8.46 -2.91
C TYR A 48 5.61 8.75 -2.00
N HIS A 49 5.82 9.29 -0.80
CA HIS A 49 4.74 10.00 -0.12
C HIS A 49 4.20 11.19 -0.95
N ASN A 50 5.01 11.70 -1.89
CA ASN A 50 4.55 12.58 -2.95
C ASN A 50 4.29 11.77 -4.23
N VAL A 51 3.02 11.65 -4.63
CA VAL A 51 2.62 10.92 -5.84
C VAL A 51 3.26 11.50 -7.10
N ALA A 52 3.51 12.81 -7.17
CA ALA A 52 4.17 13.41 -8.32
C ALA A 52 5.63 12.92 -8.48
N ALA A 53 6.30 12.55 -7.38
CA ALA A 53 7.63 11.94 -7.45
C ALA A 53 7.55 10.50 -8.00
N ALA A 54 6.51 9.75 -7.62
CA ALA A 54 6.28 8.42 -8.17
C ALA A 54 6.01 8.47 -9.68
N LEU A 55 5.13 9.39 -10.12
CA LEU A 55 4.86 9.62 -11.55
C LEU A 55 6.12 10.01 -12.32
N ALA A 56 6.95 10.90 -11.77
CA ALA A 56 8.20 11.32 -12.39
C ALA A 56 9.21 10.18 -12.53
N ASP A 57 9.18 9.20 -11.62
CA ASP A 57 10.01 8.00 -11.65
C ASP A 57 9.37 6.83 -12.42
N GLY A 58 8.27 7.07 -13.15
CA GLY A 58 7.67 6.10 -14.06
C GLY A 58 6.63 5.16 -13.44
N TYR A 59 6.19 5.42 -12.20
CA TYR A 59 5.06 4.69 -11.61
C TYR A 59 3.74 5.30 -12.07
N THR A 60 2.78 4.47 -12.48
CA THR A 60 1.47 4.93 -12.95
C THR A 60 0.35 3.98 -12.48
N ASP A 61 -0.83 4.50 -12.23
CA ASP A 61 -2.07 3.73 -12.03
C ASP A 61 -2.70 3.27 -13.36
N GLU A 62 -2.15 3.69 -14.50
CA GLU A 62 -2.55 3.27 -15.85
C GLU A 62 -1.43 2.48 -16.57
N PRO A 63 -0.84 1.42 -15.97
CA PRO A 63 0.33 0.76 -16.57
C PRO A 63 0.05 0.15 -17.94
N PHE A 64 -1.19 -0.19 -18.25
CA PHE A 64 -1.61 -0.76 -19.54
C PHE A 64 -2.43 0.23 -20.38
N GLY A 65 -2.33 1.52 -20.08
CA GLY A 65 -3.18 2.58 -20.64
C GLY A 65 -4.48 2.77 -19.85
N PRO A 66 -5.29 3.78 -20.23
CA PRO A 66 -6.53 4.11 -19.53
C PRO A 66 -7.62 3.04 -19.73
N PRO A 67 -8.56 2.88 -18.77
CA PRO A 67 -8.69 3.64 -17.52
C PRO A 67 -7.70 3.19 -16.42
N PRO A 68 -7.52 4.00 -15.35
CA PRO A 68 -6.67 3.62 -14.23
C PRO A 68 -7.17 2.36 -13.53
N ILE A 69 -6.24 1.62 -12.93
CA ILE A 69 -6.53 0.49 -12.05
C ILE A 69 -7.44 1.01 -10.94
N PRO A 70 -8.66 0.45 -10.80
CA PRO A 70 -9.58 0.90 -9.78
C PRO A 70 -8.99 0.65 -8.39
N CYS A 71 -9.40 1.45 -7.41
CA CYS A 71 -9.15 1.12 -6.02
C CYS A 71 -9.89 -0.19 -5.71
N GLU A 72 -9.15 -1.27 -5.48
CA GLU A 72 -9.74 -2.55 -5.11
C GLU A 72 -9.96 -2.57 -3.58
N PRO A 73 -11.14 -3.01 -3.10
CA PRO A 73 -11.40 -3.12 -1.67
C PRO A 73 -10.29 -3.91 -0.97
N GLU A 74 -9.80 -3.39 0.16
CA GLU A 74 -8.72 -3.99 0.98
C GLU A 74 -7.33 -4.04 0.32
N MET A 75 -7.23 -3.77 -0.98
CA MET A 75 -5.98 -3.78 -1.73
C MET A 75 -5.44 -2.36 -1.91
N GLY A 76 -6.29 -1.36 -2.18
CA GLY A 76 -5.86 0.03 -2.41
C GLY A 76 -5.70 0.36 -3.90
N ILE A 77 -4.93 1.41 -4.21
CA ILE A 77 -4.62 1.85 -5.58
C ILE A 77 -3.16 1.54 -5.89
N HIS A 78 -2.94 0.71 -6.91
CA HIS A 78 -1.62 0.25 -7.35
C HIS A 78 -1.04 1.21 -8.37
N TYR A 79 0.11 1.79 -8.03
CA TYR A 79 0.95 2.54 -8.95
C TYR A 79 2.12 1.64 -9.35
N VAL A 80 2.20 1.27 -10.61
CA VAL A 80 3.13 0.25 -11.13
C VAL A 80 4.18 0.90 -12.01
N ASN A 81 5.45 0.56 -11.80
CA ASN A 81 6.54 0.82 -12.72
C ASN A 81 6.84 -0.47 -13.50
N LEU A 82 6.46 -0.49 -14.78
CA LEU A 82 6.58 -1.69 -15.63
C LEU A 82 8.03 -2.07 -15.95
N ASP A 83 8.95 -1.10 -15.98
CA ASP A 83 10.37 -1.37 -16.21
C ASP A 83 10.99 -2.13 -15.04
N LEU A 84 10.62 -1.77 -13.81
CA LEU A 84 11.02 -2.50 -12.59
C LEU A 84 10.30 -3.84 -12.48
N ALA A 85 9.02 -3.90 -12.86
CA ALA A 85 8.20 -5.11 -12.85
C ALA A 85 8.74 -6.24 -13.74
N ALA A 86 9.46 -5.88 -14.82
CA ALA A 86 10.06 -6.83 -15.75
C ALA A 86 11.42 -7.39 -15.28
N LEU A 87 11.97 -6.89 -14.19
CA LEU A 87 13.29 -7.28 -13.66
C LEU A 87 13.15 -8.24 -12.46
N PRO A 88 14.22 -8.97 -12.10
CA PRO A 88 14.25 -9.70 -10.84
C PRO A 88 13.94 -8.77 -9.65
N PRO A 89 13.20 -9.23 -8.62
CA PRO A 89 12.89 -8.41 -7.47
C PRO A 89 14.14 -7.80 -6.83
N ASN A 90 14.09 -6.49 -6.58
CA ASN A 90 15.08 -5.74 -5.83
C ASN A 90 14.36 -5.07 -4.67
N GLU A 91 14.74 -5.40 -3.44
CA GLU A 91 14.09 -4.92 -2.23
C GLU A 91 14.06 -3.39 -2.16
N LEU A 92 15.10 -2.70 -2.65
CA LEU A 92 15.21 -1.25 -2.58
C LEU A 92 14.58 -0.52 -3.77
N ALA A 93 14.08 -1.25 -4.76
CA ALA A 93 13.40 -0.72 -5.94
C ALA A 93 12.08 -1.47 -6.19
N PRO A 94 11.06 -1.31 -5.32
CA PRO A 94 9.79 -2.00 -5.47
C PRO A 94 9.11 -1.61 -6.79
N PRO A 95 8.62 -2.58 -7.57
CA PRO A 95 7.94 -2.29 -8.84
C PRO A 95 6.54 -1.71 -8.62
N ILE A 96 5.95 -1.86 -7.44
CA ILE A 96 4.58 -1.44 -7.16
C ILE A 96 4.52 -0.65 -5.85
N LEU A 97 3.84 0.50 -5.91
CA LEU A 97 3.52 1.35 -4.77
C LEU A 97 2.03 1.27 -4.49
N LEU A 98 1.68 1.18 -3.21
CA LEU A 98 0.29 1.04 -2.78
C LEU A 98 -0.19 2.30 -2.08
N TYR A 99 -1.25 2.90 -2.62
CA TYR A 99 -1.86 4.09 -2.04
C TYR A 99 -3.26 3.81 -1.48
N GLU A 100 -3.55 4.41 -0.34
CA GLU A 100 -4.89 4.48 0.23
C GLU A 100 -5.51 5.88 -0.01
N PRO A 101 -6.77 5.96 -0.45
CA PRO A 101 -7.50 7.23 -0.46
C PRO A 101 -7.74 7.74 0.96
N THR A 102 -7.41 9.00 1.20
CA THR A 102 -7.73 9.71 2.44
C THR A 102 -8.49 11.00 2.14
N LYS A 103 -9.01 11.67 3.18
CA LYS A 103 -9.62 13.00 3.03
C LYS A 103 -8.66 14.07 2.49
N ALA A 104 -7.35 13.86 2.64
CA ALA A 104 -6.31 14.80 2.21
C ALA A 104 -5.66 14.42 0.86
N GLY A 105 -6.13 13.34 0.22
CA GLY A 105 -5.53 12.77 -0.99
C GLY A 105 -4.97 11.39 -0.74
N LEU A 106 -4.03 10.95 -1.60
CA LEU A 106 -3.43 9.63 -1.52
C LEU A 106 -2.33 9.57 -0.45
N LYS A 107 -2.34 8.49 0.34
CA LYS A 107 -1.28 8.18 1.29
C LYS A 107 -0.61 6.87 0.89
N LEU A 108 0.73 6.88 0.84
CA LEU A 108 1.50 5.66 0.63
C LEU A 108 1.27 4.72 1.83
N ALA A 109 0.60 3.60 1.56
CA ALA A 109 0.25 2.58 2.53
C ALA A 109 1.30 1.45 2.58
N GLY A 110 1.92 1.15 1.44
CA GLY A 110 2.90 0.07 1.34
C GLY A 110 3.60 0.00 -0.01
N VAL A 111 4.39 -1.06 -0.17
CA VAL A 111 5.06 -1.42 -1.42
C VAL A 111 4.83 -2.90 -1.67
N GLU A 112 4.75 -3.30 -2.94
CA GLU A 112 4.54 -4.68 -3.33
C GLU A 112 5.62 -5.14 -4.31
N TYR A 113 5.95 -6.43 -4.21
CA TYR A 113 6.85 -7.12 -5.11
C TYR A 113 6.06 -8.31 -5.67
N PHE A 114 6.08 -8.48 -6.98
CA PHE A 114 5.58 -9.69 -7.60
C PHE A 114 6.74 -10.37 -8.31
N ALA A 115 6.88 -11.67 -8.09
CA ALA A 115 7.70 -12.53 -8.91
C ALA A 115 6.71 -13.46 -9.61
N PRO A 116 6.48 -13.31 -10.92
CA PRO A 116 5.57 -14.20 -11.59
C PRO A 116 6.18 -15.59 -11.53
N ALA A 117 5.42 -16.56 -10.99
CA ALA A 117 5.78 -17.97 -11.11
C ALA A 117 5.52 -18.42 -12.55
N ILE A 118 6.07 -17.71 -13.55
CA ILE A 118 6.05 -18.19 -14.93
C ILE A 118 6.84 -19.49 -14.87
N GLY A 119 6.18 -20.62 -15.08
CA GLY A 119 6.88 -21.89 -15.04
C GLY A 119 8.09 -21.79 -15.95
N THR A 120 9.23 -22.21 -15.41
CA THR A 120 10.47 -22.30 -16.15
C THR A 120 10.24 -23.04 -17.47
N LEU A 121 11.13 -22.88 -18.46
CA LEU A 121 11.06 -23.68 -19.70
C LEU A 121 11.00 -25.20 -19.45
N GLU A 122 11.39 -25.64 -18.24
CA GLU A 122 11.28 -27.01 -17.73
C GLU A 122 9.84 -27.41 -17.34
N THR A 123 8.98 -26.47 -16.93
CA THR A 123 7.64 -26.73 -16.35
C THR A 123 6.46 -26.14 -17.16
N GLY A 124 6.75 -25.39 -18.23
CA GLY A 124 5.74 -24.75 -19.10
C GLY A 124 5.12 -23.47 -18.52
N PRO A 125 4.46 -22.61 -19.33
CA PRO A 125 3.94 -21.32 -18.86
C PRO A 125 2.85 -21.50 -17.80
N TYR A 126 2.94 -20.74 -16.71
CA TYR A 126 1.91 -20.73 -15.66
C TYR A 126 0.68 -19.97 -16.15
N THR A 127 -0.45 -20.66 -16.26
CA THR A 127 -1.71 -20.10 -16.75
C THR A 127 -2.66 -19.65 -15.63
N GLY A 128 -2.14 -19.33 -14.43
CA GLY A 128 -2.98 -19.07 -13.25
C GLY A 128 -3.74 -20.32 -12.77
N PRO A 129 -4.47 -20.23 -11.64
CA PRO A 129 -5.53 -21.18 -11.36
C PRO A 129 -6.50 -21.10 -12.54
N ARG A 130 -6.75 -22.21 -13.24
CA ARG A 130 -7.86 -22.29 -14.19
C ARG A 130 -9.12 -21.94 -13.40
N SER A 131 -9.56 -20.69 -13.45
CA SER A 131 -10.93 -20.35 -13.11
C SER A 131 -11.76 -21.21 -14.05
N ARG A 132 -12.37 -22.25 -13.48
CA ARG A 132 -13.38 -23.05 -14.16
C ARG A 132 -14.59 -22.14 -14.35
N HIS A 133 -14.49 -21.19 -15.27
CA HIS A 133 -15.62 -20.51 -15.86
C HIS A 133 -15.59 -20.98 -17.31
N ALA A 134 -16.13 -22.20 -17.49
CA ALA A 134 -16.54 -22.64 -18.80
C ALA A 134 -17.51 -21.57 -19.32
N LEU A 135 -17.09 -20.80 -20.31
CA LEU A 135 -18.03 -20.06 -21.14
C LEU A 135 -18.69 -21.12 -22.04
N PRO A 136 -20.01 -21.35 -21.94
CA PRO A 136 -20.70 -22.17 -22.92
C PRO A 136 -20.62 -21.46 -24.28
N LEU A 137 -20.28 -22.23 -25.31
CA LEU A 137 -20.47 -21.87 -26.72
C LEU A 137 -21.96 -21.78 -27.05
#